data_AF-A0A7K2MSW4-F1
#
_entry.id   AF-A0A7K2MSW4-F1
#
_cell.length_a   1.000
_cell.length_b   1.000
_cell.length_c   1.000
_cell.angle_alpha   90.00
_cell.angle_beta   90.00
_cell.angle_gamma   90.00
#
_symmetry.space_group_name_H-M   'P 1'
#
loop_
_entity.id
_entity.type
_entity.pdbx_description
1 polymer ?
#
loop_
_entity_poly.entity_id
_entity_poly.type
_entity_poly.pdbx_seq_one_letter_code
_entity_poly.pdbx_strand_id
1 'polypeptide(L)' 'GLWRDLLHLAEPADADANFFSLGGHSLLAAQLVQRVDDVTGTRIKLADLFDHPTPRSLARHLRAPRADS' A
#
# COMPACT_ATOMS: atom_id res chain seq x y z
N GLY A 1 -11.69 3.61 -1.29
CA GLY A 1 -10.31 3.50 -1.82
C GLY A 1 -9.53 2.66 -0.83
N LEU A 2 -8.67 1.74 -1.29
CA LEU A 2 -8.20 0.61 -0.48
C LEU A 2 -7.74 0.97 0.95
N TRP A 3 -7.01 2.07 1.10
CA TRP A 3 -6.50 2.53 2.40
C TRP A 3 -7.60 3.04 3.31
N ARG A 4 -8.46 3.93 2.81
CA ARG A 4 -9.61 4.47 3.55
C ARG A 4 -10.50 3.33 4.07
N ASP A 5 -10.74 2.33 3.23
CA ASP A 5 -11.64 1.22 3.56
C ASP A 5 -11.00 0.23 4.56
N LEU A 6 -9.67 0.12 4.61
CA LEU A 6 -8.93 -0.72 5.58
C LEU A 6 -8.65 -0.01 6.91
N LEU A 7 -8.41 1.29 6.87
CA LEU A 7 -8.05 2.11 8.04
C LEU A 7 -9.26 2.83 8.64
N HIS A 8 -10.46 2.60 8.11
CA HIS A 8 -11.72 3.22 8.53
C HIS A 8 -11.66 4.76 8.57
N LEU A 9 -10.97 5.36 7.60
CA LEU A 9 -10.85 6.82 7.50
C LEU A 9 -12.15 7.42 6.96
N ALA A 10 -12.53 8.59 7.49
CA ALA A 10 -13.68 9.34 6.97
C ALA A 10 -13.45 9.82 5.53
N GLU A 11 -12.24 10.34 5.27
CA GLU A 11 -11.83 10.87 3.97
C GLU A 11 -10.67 10.08 3.36
N PRO A 12 -10.43 10.18 2.04
CA PRO A 12 -9.25 9.61 1.41
C PRO A 12 -7.95 10.12 2.06
N ALA A 13 -7.00 9.22 2.31
CA ALA A 13 -5.69 9.60 2.81
C ALA A 13 -4.89 10.40 1.77
N ASP A 14 -4.10 11.37 2.24
CA ASP A 14 -3.12 12.07 1.41
C ASP A 14 -2.14 11.09 0.77
N ALA A 15 -1.64 11.43 -0.42
CA ALA A 15 -0.71 10.57 -1.16
C ALA A 15 0.66 10.42 -0.47
N ASP A 16 1.00 11.28 0.50
CA ASP A 16 2.19 11.17 1.36
C ASP A 16 1.86 10.67 2.78
N ALA A 17 0.60 10.35 3.08
CA ALA A 17 0.24 9.86 4.39
C ALA A 17 0.84 8.46 4.61
N ASN A 18 1.53 8.28 5.72
CA ASN A 18 2.14 7.02 6.08
C ASN A 18 1.07 6.04 6.61
N PHE A 19 0.97 4.85 6.00
CA PHE A 19 0.00 3.81 6.35
C PHE A 19 0.03 3.46 7.84
N PHE A 20 1.23 3.32 8.41
CA PHE A 20 1.41 2.93 9.80
C PHE A 20 1.11 4.08 10.77
N SER A 21 1.39 5.33 10.37
CA SER A 21 1.01 6.51 11.15
C SER A 21 -0.51 6.72 11.19
N LEU A 22 -1.24 6.21 10.20
CA LEU A 22 -2.71 6.22 10.14
C LEU A 22 -3.36 5.06 10.92
N GLY A 23 -2.58 4.28 11.69
CA GLY A 23 -3.08 3.13 12.46
C GLY A 23 -2.97 1.79 11.73
N GLY A 24 -2.30 1.75 10.57
CA GLY A 24 -1.99 0.52 9.87
C GLY A 24 -1.03 -0.37 10.65
N HIS A 25 -1.24 -1.69 10.57
CA HIS A 25 -0.38 -2.71 11.19
C HIS A 25 -0.27 -3.95 10.30
N SER A 26 0.57 -4.91 10.67
CA SER A 26 0.96 -6.04 9.80
C SER A 26 -0.22 -6.82 9.22
N LEU A 27 -1.31 -7.02 9.98
CA LEU A 27 -2.51 -7.68 9.48
C LEU A 27 -3.24 -6.84 8.42
N LEU A 28 -3.44 -5.54 8.64
CA LEU A 28 -4.04 -4.65 7.65
C LEU A 28 -3.14 -4.48 6.42
N ALA A 29 -1.82 -4.46 6.63
CA ALA A 29 -0.82 -4.43 5.57
C ALA A 29 -0.88 -5.69 4.70
N ALA A 30 -0.99 -6.88 5.30
CA ALA A 30 -1.17 -8.13 4.57
C ALA A 30 -2.49 -8.15 3.78
N GLN A 31 -3.58 -7.62 4.35
CA GLN A 31 -4.85 -7.47 3.64
C GLN A 31 -4.75 -6.48 2.47
N LEU A 32 -4.04 -5.36 2.66
CA LEU A 32 -3.80 -4.39 1.59
C LEU A 32 -3.03 -5.02 0.43
N VAL A 33 -1.98 -5.79 0.73
CA VAL A 33 -1.19 -6.51 -0.27
C VAL A 33 -2.08 -7.43 -1.13
N GLN A 34 -2.96 -8.21 -0.51
CA GLN A 34 -3.89 -9.07 -1.26
C GLN A 34 -4.89 -8.26 -2.09
N ARG A 35 -5.51 -7.22 -1.52
CA ARG A 35 -6.48 -6.40 -2.26
C ARG A 35 -5.88 -5.64 -3.44
N VAL A 36 -4.61 -5.24 -3.35
CA VAL A 36 -3.91 -4.62 -4.48
C VAL A 36 -3.75 -5.64 -5.61
N ASP A 37 -3.37 -6.89 -5.31
CA ASP A 37 -3.28 -7.97 -6.30
C ASP A 37 -4.67 -8.22 -6.93
N ASP A 38 -5.72 -8.34 -6.13
CA ASP A 38 -7.09 -8.61 -6.60
C ASP A 38 -7.62 -7.52 -7.55
N VAL A 39 -7.30 -6.25 -7.28
CA VAL A 39 -7.84 -5.10 -8.05
C VAL A 39 -6.98 -4.75 -9.26
N THR A 40 -5.68 -5.01 -9.21
CA THR A 40 -4.72 -4.52 -10.22
C THR A 40 -3.95 -5.63 -10.94
N GLY A 41 -4.02 -6.87 -10.47
CA GLY A 41 -3.16 -7.98 -10.90
C GLY A 41 -1.69 -7.80 -10.54
N THR A 42 -1.34 -6.79 -9.74
CA THR A 42 0.04 -6.49 -9.33
C THR A 42 0.31 -7.05 -7.96
N ARG A 43 1.18 -8.07 -7.89
CA ARG A 43 1.69 -8.58 -6.63
C ARG A 43 2.71 -7.62 -6.02
N ILE A 44 2.37 -7.14 -4.83
CA ILE A 44 3.27 -6.38 -3.97
C ILE A 44 3.71 -7.25 -2.79
N LYS A 45 4.94 -7.07 -2.30
CA LYS A 45 5.39 -7.74 -1.08
C LYS A 45 5.04 -6.90 0.13
N LEU A 46 4.89 -7.55 1.29
CA LEU A 46 4.71 -6.83 2.55
C LEU A 46 5.92 -5.91 2.86
N ALA A 47 7.13 -6.37 2.52
CA ALA A 47 8.35 -5.57 2.66
C ALA A 47 8.28 -4.25 1.88
N ASP A 48 7.76 -4.28 0.65
CA ASP A 48 7.62 -3.07 -0.19
C ASP A 48 6.76 -2.00 0.49
N LEU A 49 5.74 -2.41 1.25
CA LEU A 49 4.90 -1.47 2.01
C LEU A 49 5.61 -0.91 3.25
N PHE A 50 6.53 -1.67 3.88
CA PHE A 50 7.37 -1.15 4.96
C PHE A 50 8.41 -0.14 4.44
N ASP A 51 9.05 -0.44 3.31
CA ASP A 51 10.07 0.41 2.70
C ASP A 51 9.46 1.65 2.02
N HIS A 52 8.22 1.54 1.55
CA HIS A 52 7.50 2.59 0.85
C HIS A 52 6.09 2.81 1.43
N PRO A 53 5.99 3.34 2.66
CA PRO A 53 4.76 3.30 3.46
C PRO A 53 3.72 4.38 3.09
N THR A 54 3.85 5.05 1.95
CA THR A 54 2.89 6.06 1.46
C THR A 54 2.33 5.63 0.09
N PRO A 55 1.10 6.06 -0.29
CA PRO A 55 0.56 5.73 -1.60
C PRO A 55 1.47 6.20 -2.74
N ARG A 56 2.07 7.39 -2.62
CA ARG A 56 2.98 7.95 -3.63
C ARG A 56 4.29 7.18 -3.71
N SER A 57 4.92 6.85 -2.58
CA SER A 57 6.17 6.08 -2.58
C SER A 57 5.96 4.67 -3.14
N LEU A 58 4.88 4.00 -2.74
CA LEU A 58 4.56 2.66 -3.22
C LEU A 58 4.28 2.67 -4.72
N ALA A 59 3.45 3.60 -5.20
CA ALA A 59 3.15 3.71 -6.63
C ALA A 59 4.42 4.00 -7.47
N ARG A 60 5.35 4.81 -6.94
CA ARG A 60 6.65 5.05 -7.60
C ARG A 60 7.51 3.79 -7.66
N HIS A 61 7.57 3.03 -6.57
CA HIS A 61 8.30 1.75 -6.52
C HIS A 61 7.75 0.75 -7.53
N LEU A 62 6.42 0.61 -7.63
CA LEU A 62 5.77 -0.33 -8.55
C LEU A 62 5.87 0.07 -10.03
N ARG A 63 6.02 1.37 -10.32
CA ARG A 63 6.22 1.88 -11.68
C ARG A 63 7.67 1.79 -12.15
N ALA A 64 8.63 1.66 -11.24
CA ALA A 64 10.01 1.40 -11.64
C ALA A 64 10.03 0.06 -12.40
N PRO A 65 10.74 -0.04 -13.53
CA PRO A 65 10.89 -1.31 -14.23
C PRO A 65 11.43 -2.31 -13.21
N ARG A 66 10.63 -3.34 -12.91
CA ARG A 66 11.08 -4.43 -12.06
C ARG A 66 12.28 -5.03 -12.79
N ALA A 67 13.47 -4.79 -12.26
CA ALA A 67 14.62 -5.60 -12.59
C ALA A 67 14.36 -6.99 -11.99
N ASP A 68 13.43 -7.72 -12.58
CA ASP A 68 13.20 -9.12 -12.25
C ASP A 68 14.50 -9.85 -12.63
N SER A 69 15.21 -10.33 -11.60
CA SER A 69 16.36 -11.23 -11.69
C SER A 69 15.89 -12.66 -11.44
#